data_AF-A0A2D5GSE5-F1
#
_entry.id   AF-A0A2D5GSE5-F1
#
_cell.length_a   1.000
_cell.length_b   1.000
_cell.length_c   1.000
_cell.angle_alpha   90.00
_cell.angle_beta   90.00
_cell.angle_gamma   90.00
#
_symmetry.space_group_name_H-M   'P 1'
#
loop_
_entity.id
_entity.type
_entity.pdbx_description
1 polymer ?
#
loop_
_entity_poly.entity_id
_entity_poly.type
_entity_poly.pdbx_seq_one_letter_code
_entity_poly.pdbx_strand_id
1 'polypeptide(L)'
;MAEKKGLLKGNVGESQNQSNSDLNALNAVEEYWESSVGSNLNKLDAFTKYVSRQSITKLLARYEIFQQQLEVNGSVVELGVHRGASLMAWAQFSAILEPVNYLRKIIGFDTFEGFPSLSEKDTTGTS
;
A
#
# COMPACT_ATOMS: atom_id res chain seq x y z
N MET A 1 -28.20 20.11 -1.87
CA MET A 1 -27.05 19.72 -2.72
C MET A 1 -26.17 18.81 -1.88
N ALA A 2 -26.17 17.51 -2.14
CA ALA A 2 -25.33 16.57 -1.42
C ALA A 2 -23.90 16.65 -1.94
N GLU A 3 -22.92 16.90 -1.07
CA GLU A 3 -21.51 16.79 -1.41
C GLU A 3 -21.21 15.39 -1.96
N LYS A 4 -20.58 15.35 -3.14
CA LYS A 4 -20.03 14.11 -3.69
C LYS A 4 -18.93 13.61 -2.72
N LYS A 5 -19.27 12.60 -1.92
CA LYS A 5 -18.34 11.81 -1.10
C LYS A 5 -17.37 11.03 -2.01
N GLY A 6 -16.38 11.73 -2.56
CA GLY A 6 -15.20 11.12 -3.18
C GLY A 6 -14.13 10.87 -2.12
N LEU A 7 -13.33 9.82 -2.32
CA LEU A 7 -12.12 9.53 -1.53
C LEU A 7 -11.40 10.83 -1.18
N LEU A 8 -11.31 11.14 0.12
CA LEU A 8 -10.48 12.25 0.59
C LEU A 8 -9.05 11.94 0.16
N LYS A 9 -8.53 12.71 -0.82
CA LYS A 9 -7.11 12.70 -1.20
C LYS A 9 -6.29 12.88 0.07
N GLY A 10 -5.67 11.82 0.59
CA GLY A 10 -4.77 11.98 1.72
C GLY A 10 -4.65 10.81 2.67
N ASN A 11 -5.75 10.22 3.13
CA ASN A 11 -5.70 9.46 4.38
C ASN A 11 -5.85 7.94 4.18
N VAL A 12 -5.21 7.19 5.08
CA VAL A 12 -5.35 5.73 5.25
C VAL A 12 -6.80 5.33 5.61
N GLY A 13 -7.64 6.31 5.95
CA GLY A 13 -9.06 6.15 6.20
C GLY A 13 -9.84 5.88 4.90
N GLU A 14 -9.84 4.63 4.46
CA GLU A 14 -10.72 4.16 3.39
C GLU A 14 -11.99 3.53 3.98
N SER A 15 -13.14 4.07 3.57
CA SER A 15 -14.53 3.58 3.72
C SER A 15 -15.37 4.09 4.90
N GLN A 16 -16.70 4.06 4.67
CA GLN A 16 -17.75 4.19 5.69
C GLN A 16 -17.76 3.03 6.70
N ASN A 17 -16.89 2.00 6.52
CA ASN A 17 -16.92 0.74 7.26
C ASN A 17 -15.80 0.63 8.31
N GLN A 18 -15.01 1.69 8.53
CA GLN A 18 -14.02 1.70 9.61
C GLN A 18 -14.71 2.02 10.94
N SER A 19 -14.43 1.22 11.96
CA SER A 19 -14.95 1.48 13.29
C SER A 19 -14.25 2.70 13.90
N ASN A 20 -14.89 3.37 14.87
CA ASN A 20 -14.23 4.43 15.63
C ASN A 20 -12.94 3.95 16.31
N SER A 21 -12.87 2.67 16.67
CA SER A 21 -11.66 2.06 17.24
C SER A 21 -10.51 2.03 16.22
N ASP A 22 -10.79 1.75 14.96
CA ASP A 22 -9.77 1.71 13.90
C ASP A 22 -9.22 3.10 13.63
N LEU A 23 -10.10 4.11 13.55
CA LEU A 23 -9.70 5.51 13.39
C LEU A 23 -8.83 5.99 14.55
N ASN A 24 -9.22 5.66 15.79
CA ASN A 24 -8.43 6.00 16.97
C ASN A 24 -7.06 5.33 16.96
N ALA A 25 -6.97 4.07 16.51
CA ALA A 25 -5.69 3.38 16.38
C ALA A 25 -4.78 4.03 15.33
N LEU A 26 -5.32 4.48 14.19
CA LEU A 26 -4.56 5.19 13.17
C LEU A 26 -4.01 6.52 13.71
N ASN A 27 -4.84 7.32 14.38
CA ASN A 27 -4.42 8.58 14.99
C ASN A 27 -3.34 8.37 16.07
N ALA A 28 -3.49 7.32 16.89
CA ALA A 28 -2.50 6.99 17.92
C ALA A 28 -1.14 6.61 17.31
N VAL A 29 -1.12 5.92 16.16
CA VAL A 29 0.13 5.61 15.45
C VAL A 29 0.77 6.87 14.87
N GLU A 30 -0.02 7.79 14.34
CA GLU A 30 0.47 9.07 13.84
C GLU A 30 1.07 9.93 14.97
N GLU A 31 0.37 10.06 16.09
CA GLU A 31 0.89 10.74 17.29
C GLU A 31 2.17 10.07 17.82
N TYR A 32 2.20 8.73 17.83
CA TYR A 32 3.39 7.97 18.23
C TYR A 32 4.56 8.18 17.26
N TRP A 33 4.31 8.30 15.96
CA TRP A 33 5.33 8.62 14.97
C TRP A 33 5.92 10.00 15.23
N GLU A 34 5.09 11.03 15.39
CA GLU A 34 5.53 12.42 15.59
C GLU A 34 6.30 12.58 16.90
N SER A 35 5.81 12.00 18.00
CA SER A 35 6.44 12.07 19.32
C SER A 35 7.64 11.12 19.51
N SER A 36 7.85 10.16 18.61
CA SER A 36 8.97 9.20 18.70
C SER A 36 10.32 9.90 18.59
N VAL A 37 11.27 9.47 19.45
CA VAL A 37 12.66 9.92 19.42
C VAL A 37 13.40 9.45 18.17
N GLY A 38 14.40 10.24 17.74
CA GLY A 38 15.27 9.93 16.61
C GLY A 38 14.85 10.61 15.31
N SER A 39 15.73 10.53 14.31
CA SER A 39 15.45 11.08 12.98
C SER A 39 14.39 10.26 12.25
N ASN A 40 13.75 10.84 11.22
CA ASN A 40 12.82 10.10 10.36
C ASN A 40 13.48 8.85 9.74
N LEU A 41 14.78 8.89 9.45
CA LEU A 41 15.51 7.72 8.96
C LEU A 41 15.55 6.60 10.01
N ASN A 42 15.77 6.92 11.29
CA ASN A 42 15.73 5.92 12.35
C ASN A 42 14.31 5.34 12.54
N LYS A 43 13.28 6.18 12.41
CA LYS A 43 11.89 5.74 12.50
C LYS A 43 11.52 4.81 11.32
N LEU A 44 11.98 5.12 10.11
CA LEU A 44 11.81 4.28 8.92
C LEU A 44 12.57 2.95 9.02
N ASP A 45 13.79 2.95 9.57
CA ASP A 45 14.53 1.70 9.82
C ASP A 45 13.76 0.78 10.78
N ALA A 46 13.12 1.38 11.79
CA ALA A 46 12.23 0.70 12.72
C ALA A 46 10.75 0.68 12.27
N PHE A 47 10.45 0.64 10.96
CA PHE A 47 9.09 0.83 10.43
C PHE A 47 8.04 -0.10 11.04
N THR A 48 8.43 -1.30 11.47
CA THR A 48 7.53 -2.31 12.06
C THR A 48 6.81 -1.82 13.31
N LYS A 49 7.35 -0.81 14.01
CA LYS A 49 6.70 -0.14 15.14
C LYS A 49 5.52 0.75 14.74
N TYR A 50 5.48 1.18 13.49
CA TYR A 50 4.61 2.24 12.99
C TYR A 50 3.60 1.74 11.95
N VAL A 51 3.52 0.44 11.74
CA VAL A 51 2.61 -0.16 10.76
C VAL A 51 1.70 -1.17 11.43
N SER A 52 0.45 -1.24 10.95
CA SER A 52 -0.53 -2.18 11.48
C SER A 52 -0.21 -3.62 11.10
N ARG A 53 -0.78 -4.58 11.84
CA ARG A 53 -0.74 -6.01 11.50
C ARG A 53 -1.24 -6.24 10.06
N GLN A 54 -2.30 -5.55 9.65
CA GLN A 54 -2.91 -5.69 8.33
C GLN A 54 -1.93 -5.26 7.22
N SER A 55 -1.18 -4.18 7.42
CA SER A 55 -0.15 -3.73 6.47
C SER A 55 0.98 -4.77 6.35
N ILE A 56 1.43 -5.33 7.48
CA ILE A 56 2.41 -6.42 7.48
C ILE A 56 1.87 -7.67 6.78
N THR A 57 0.62 -8.08 7.05
CA THR A 57 -0.01 -9.21 6.36
C THR A 57 -0.03 -9.00 4.85
N LYS A 58 -0.39 -7.80 4.38
CA LYS A 58 -0.38 -7.47 2.95
C LYS A 58 1.03 -7.50 2.36
N LEU A 59 2.07 -7.09 3.10
CA LEU A 59 3.46 -7.19 2.65
C LEU A 59 3.91 -8.65 2.52
N LEU A 60 3.61 -9.49 3.52
CA LEU A 60 3.96 -10.91 3.52
C LEU A 60 3.21 -11.69 2.45
N ALA A 61 1.91 -11.41 2.24
CA ALA A 61 1.15 -12.05 1.16
C ALA A 61 1.78 -11.77 -0.22
N ARG A 62 2.29 -10.56 -0.42
CA ARG A 62 3.04 -10.20 -1.64
C ARG A 62 4.35 -10.96 -1.74
N TYR A 63 5.09 -11.08 -0.63
CA TYR A 63 6.31 -11.88 -0.61
C TYR A 63 6.06 -13.32 -1.06
N GLU A 64 5.03 -13.98 -0.53
CA GLU A 64 4.62 -15.34 -0.92
C GLU A 64 4.24 -15.44 -2.41
N ILE A 65 3.48 -14.46 -2.92
CA ILE A 65 3.14 -14.39 -4.35
C ILE A 65 4.41 -14.22 -5.20
N PHE A 66 5.35 -13.38 -4.76
CA PHE A 66 6.60 -13.16 -5.47
C PHE A 66 7.48 -14.41 -5.50
N GLN A 67 7.47 -15.22 -4.44
CA GLN A 67 8.21 -16.49 -4.45
C GLN A 67 7.66 -17.47 -5.48
N GLN A 68 6.34 -17.52 -5.69
CA GLN A 68 5.72 -18.43 -6.66
C GLN A 68 6.13 -18.13 -8.11
N GLN A 69 6.55 -16.90 -8.43
CA GLN A 69 6.94 -16.55 -9.80
C GLN A 69 8.42 -16.75 -10.12
N LEU A 70 9.29 -17.07 -9.14
CA LEU A 70 10.76 -17.00 -9.32
C LEU A 70 11.29 -17.82 -10.52
N GLU A 71 10.62 -18.92 -10.88
CA GLU A 71 11.00 -19.77 -12.02
C GLU A 71 10.41 -19.32 -13.36
N VAL A 72 9.65 -18.22 -13.37
CA VAL A 72 8.95 -17.67 -14.54
C VAL A 72 9.67 -16.41 -15.03
N ASN A 73 10.19 -16.49 -16.25
CA ASN A 73 10.78 -15.34 -16.93
C ASN A 73 9.72 -14.28 -17.22
N GLY A 74 10.07 -12.99 -17.03
CA GLY A 74 9.19 -11.90 -17.42
C GLY A 74 9.35 -10.66 -16.55
N SER A 75 8.28 -9.88 -16.44
CA SER A 75 8.18 -8.65 -15.65
C SER A 75 6.99 -8.75 -14.70
N VAL A 76 7.04 -8.05 -13.57
CA VAL A 76 5.90 -7.89 -12.66
C VAL A 76 5.21 -6.59 -13.02
N VAL A 77 3.91 -6.66 -13.27
CA VAL A 77 3.08 -5.50 -13.62
C VAL A 77 2.05 -5.27 -12.52
N GLU A 78 2.00 -4.05 -12.00
CA GLU A 78 0.99 -3.60 -11.05
C GLU A 78 0.08 -2.56 -11.70
N LEU A 79 -1.23 -2.77 -11.59
CA LEU A 79 -2.26 -1.88 -12.11
C LEU A 79 -2.99 -1.26 -10.91
N GLY A 80 -2.78 0.03 -10.67
CA GLY A 80 -3.19 0.74 -9.46
C GLY A 80 -2.07 0.76 -8.40
N VAL A 81 -1.12 1.67 -8.58
CA VAL A 81 0.06 1.86 -7.71
C VAL A 81 -0.30 2.60 -6.42
N HIS A 82 -1.28 3.49 -6.46
CA HIS A 82 -1.66 4.39 -5.39
C HIS A 82 -0.43 5.15 -4.82
N ARG A 83 -0.06 4.90 -3.56
CA ARG A 83 1.11 5.49 -2.88
C ARG A 83 2.40 4.66 -3.01
N GLY A 84 2.41 3.63 -3.86
CA GLY A 84 3.62 2.89 -4.22
C GLY A 84 4.12 1.86 -3.20
N ALA A 85 3.40 1.60 -2.12
CA ALA A 85 3.83 0.65 -1.08
C ALA A 85 4.02 -0.78 -1.63
N SER A 86 3.09 -1.25 -2.46
CA SER A 86 3.16 -2.53 -3.16
C SER A 86 4.22 -2.54 -4.25
N LEU A 87 4.26 -1.49 -5.07
CA LEU A 87 5.22 -1.39 -6.18
C LEU A 87 6.66 -1.49 -5.67
N MET A 88 6.96 -0.78 -4.59
CA MET A 88 8.27 -0.82 -3.95
C MET A 88 8.53 -2.16 -3.27
N ALA A 89 7.52 -2.84 -2.71
CA ALA A 89 7.69 -4.19 -2.19
C ALA A 89 8.15 -5.16 -3.29
N TRP A 90 7.53 -5.13 -4.47
CA TRP A 90 7.96 -5.96 -5.61
C TRP A 90 9.40 -5.69 -6.03
N ALA A 91 9.80 -4.40 -6.08
CA ALA A 91 11.17 -4.01 -6.38
C ALA A 91 12.18 -4.53 -5.35
N GLN A 92 11.87 -4.40 -4.06
CA GLN A 92 12.72 -4.91 -3.00
C GLN A 92 12.81 -6.44 -3.05
N PHE A 93 11.70 -7.14 -3.25
CA PHE A 93 11.71 -8.60 -3.34
C PHE A 93 12.51 -9.09 -4.54
N SER A 94 12.42 -8.43 -5.69
CA SER A 94 13.26 -8.78 -6.85
C SER A 94 14.74 -8.60 -6.55
N ALA A 95 15.12 -7.47 -5.94
CA ALA A 95 16.51 -7.21 -5.57
C ALA A 95 17.05 -8.23 -4.55
N ILE A 96 16.20 -8.70 -3.62
CA ILE A 96 16.56 -9.66 -2.56
C ILE A 96 16.63 -11.09 -3.10
N LEU A 97 15.60 -11.52 -3.83
CA LEU A 97 15.40 -12.93 -4.20
C LEU A 97 15.99 -13.27 -5.58
N GLU A 98 16.20 -12.27 -6.43
CA GLU A 98 16.76 -12.44 -7.77
C GLU A 98 18.00 -11.52 -7.98
N PRO A 99 19.04 -11.57 -7.11
CA PRO A 99 20.11 -10.57 -7.07
C PRO A 99 20.95 -10.47 -8.36
N VAL A 100 20.90 -11.49 -9.22
CA VAL A 100 21.59 -11.53 -10.52
C VAL A 100 20.64 -11.40 -11.71
N ASN A 101 19.32 -11.35 -11.49
CA ASN A 101 18.32 -11.18 -12.55
C ASN A 101 18.06 -9.70 -12.83
N TYR A 102 18.95 -9.08 -13.60
CA TYR A 102 18.80 -7.68 -14.03
C TYR A 102 17.72 -7.48 -15.11
N LEU A 103 17.06 -8.55 -15.57
CA LEU A 103 16.02 -8.49 -16.61
C LEU A 103 14.61 -8.31 -16.03
N ARG A 104 14.40 -8.65 -14.75
CA ARG A 104 13.10 -8.47 -14.09
C ARG A 104 12.77 -6.99 -14.00
N LYS A 105 11.75 -6.55 -14.75
CA LYS A 105 11.19 -5.20 -14.62
C LYS A 105 10.00 -5.22 -13.67
N ILE A 106 9.94 -4.22 -12.81
CA ILE A 106 8.77 -3.91 -11.98
C ILE A 106 8.11 -2.67 -12.58
N ILE A 107 6.89 -2.83 -13.10
CA ILE A 107 6.21 -1.81 -13.90
C ILE A 107 4.88 -1.47 -13.23
N GLY A 108 4.73 -0.22 -12.81
CA GLY A 108 3.50 0.29 -12.21
C GLY A 108 2.73 1.18 -13.16
N PHE A 109 1.42 0.94 -13.30
CA PHE A 109 0.48 1.80 -14.02
C PHE A 109 -0.53 2.37 -13.05
N ASP A 110 -0.73 3.69 -13.07
CA ASP A 110 -1.75 4.39 -12.30
C ASP A 110 -2.15 5.67 -13.04
N THR A 111 -3.32 6.20 -12.73
CA THR A 111 -3.69 7.56 -13.15
C THR A 111 -2.95 8.62 -12.35
N PHE A 112 -2.49 8.28 -11.13
CA PHE A 112 -1.90 9.16 -10.13
C PHE A 112 -2.81 10.34 -9.69
N GLU A 113 -4.06 10.35 -10.17
CA GLU A 113 -5.07 11.36 -9.88
C GLU A 113 -6.32 10.76 -9.20
N GLY A 114 -6.36 9.43 -9.05
CA GLY A 114 -7.50 8.67 -8.54
C GLY A 114 -8.39 8.14 -9.66
N PHE A 115 -9.59 7.65 -9.32
CA PHE A 115 -10.50 7.10 -10.32
C PHE A 115 -10.98 8.19 -11.30
N PRO A 116 -10.77 8.04 -12.62
CA PRO A 116 -11.16 9.05 -13.60
C PRO A 116 -12.69 9.12 -13.77
N SER A 117 -13.34 7.98 -13.63
CA SER A 117 -14.79 7.83 -13.61
C SER A 117 -15.15 6.52 -12.91
N LEU A 118 -16.28 6.47 -12.23
CA LEU A 118 -16.84 5.24 -11.68
C LEU A 118 -17.88 4.69 -12.67
N SER A 119 -17.88 3.38 -12.91
CA SER A 119 -18.98 2.76 -13.64
C SER A 119 -20.22 2.69 -12.75
N GLU A 120 -21.42 2.59 -13.33
CA GLU A 120 -22.65 2.44 -12.54
C GLU A 120 -22.61 1.23 -11.60
N LYS A 121 -21.92 0.15 -12.02
CA LYS A 121 -21.75 -1.07 -11.21
C LYS A 121 -20.87 -0.87 -9.98
N ASP A 122 -20.01 0.15 -9.99
CA ASP A 122 -19.10 0.48 -8.89
C ASP A 122 -19.73 1.47 -7.90
N THR A 123 -20.95 1.95 -8.15
CA THR A 123 -21.63 2.94 -7.30
C THR A 123 -22.35 2.31 -6.09
N THR A 124 -22.65 1.02 -6.15
CA THR A 124 -23.34 0.28 -5.08
C THR A 124 -22.36 -0.67 -4.41
N GLY A 125 -21.39 -0.11 -3.66
CA GLY A 125 -20.54 -0.90 -2.79
C GLY A 125 -21.34 -1.37 -1.57
N THR A 126 -22.03 -2.50 -1.67
CA THR A 126 -22.55 -3.23 -0.50
C THR A 126 -21.39 -4.08 0.02
N SER A 127 -20.62 -3.53 0.96
CA SER A 127 -19.63 -4.28 1.75
C SER A 127 -19.87 -4.01 3.21
#